data_AF-A0A2R5L225-F1
#
_entry.id   AF-A0A2R5L225-F1
#
_cell.length_a   1.000
_cell.length_b   1.000
_cell.length_c   1.000
_cell.angle_alpha   90.00
_cell.angle_beta   90.00
_cell.angle_gamma   90.00
#
_symmetry.space_group_name_H-M   'P 1'
#
loop_
_entity.id
_entity.type
_entity.pdbx_description
1 polymer ?
#
loop_
_entity_poly.entity_id
_entity_poly.type
_entity_poly.pdbx_seq_one_letter_code
_entity_poly.pdbx_strand_id
1 'polypeptide(L)'
;TTGYQEKPCLDPLNPACPNTAPNKGSKEPVDVGAHVTGGCYGFAGRYMHWPEHLIVGATTKNKTGHIIRGEALQSIVQLMGSKNLYEYWHDDWRVHNIDWTQDKAGAILDAWMNNFMQKVSSKTEELEEQTRP
;
A
#
# COMPACT_ATOMS: atom_id res chain seq x y z
N THR A 1 -14.53 13.54 4.61
CA THR A 1 -13.13 13.31 5.05
C THR A 1 -12.24 14.08 4.10
N THR A 2 -11.07 14.53 4.51
CA THR A 2 -10.09 15.23 3.64
C THR A 2 -9.20 14.26 2.85
N GLY A 3 -9.54 12.96 2.87
CA GLY A 3 -8.80 11.90 2.21
C GLY A 3 -7.37 11.81 2.73
N TYR A 4 -6.39 12.12 1.87
CA TYR A 4 -4.96 12.09 2.18
C TYR A 4 -4.37 13.50 2.42
N GLN A 5 -5.13 14.57 2.23
CA GLN A 5 -4.61 15.95 2.21
C GLN A 5 -4.12 16.45 3.58
N GLU A 6 -4.74 15.98 4.67
CA GLU A 6 -4.37 16.36 6.05
C GLU A 6 -3.53 15.27 6.73
N LYS A 7 -3.09 14.24 5.99
CA LYS A 7 -2.17 13.24 6.53
C LYS A 7 -0.73 13.77 6.49
N PRO A 8 0.13 13.37 7.44
CA PRO A 8 1.53 13.77 7.43
C PRO A 8 2.25 13.18 6.23
N CYS A 9 3.15 13.96 5.65
CA CYS A 9 4.01 13.54 4.55
C CYS A 9 5.23 12.79 5.10
N LEU A 10 5.60 11.66 4.49
CA LEU A 10 6.86 10.98 4.80
C LEU A 10 8.08 11.85 4.43
N ASP A 11 7.98 12.58 3.32
CA ASP A 11 8.93 13.64 2.93
C ASP A 11 8.20 15.01 2.91
N PRO A 12 8.37 15.82 3.98
CA PRO A 12 7.80 17.16 4.08
C PRO A 12 8.24 18.17 3.02
N LEU A 13 9.43 17.97 2.44
CA LEU A 13 10.04 18.89 1.48
C LEU A 13 9.64 18.55 0.05
N ASN A 14 8.99 17.41 -0.16
CA ASN A 14 8.46 17.03 -1.46
C ASN A 14 7.50 18.13 -1.99
N PRO A 15 7.70 18.63 -3.22
CA PRO A 15 6.81 19.62 -3.82
C PRO A 15 5.35 19.18 -3.87
N ALA A 16 5.08 17.88 -4.04
CA ALA A 16 3.73 17.32 -4.08
C ALA A 16 3.11 17.11 -2.68
N CYS A 17 3.86 17.27 -1.59
CA CYS A 17 3.28 17.25 -0.24
C CYS A 17 2.26 18.40 -0.10
N PRO A 18 1.00 18.14 0.27
CA PRO A 18 -0.03 19.17 0.38
C PRO A 18 0.28 20.25 1.41
N ASN A 19 -0.18 21.48 1.18
CA ASN A 19 -0.05 22.57 2.15
C ASN A 19 -0.89 22.36 3.41
N THR A 20 -1.90 21.49 3.35
CA THR A 20 -2.74 21.09 4.48
C THR A 20 -2.11 20.00 5.35
N ALA A 21 -0.99 19.40 4.93
CA ALA A 21 -0.30 18.40 5.73
C ALA A 21 0.30 19.04 6.99
N PRO A 22 0.11 18.45 8.18
CA PRO A 22 0.50 19.06 9.45
C PRO A 22 2.02 19.27 9.59
N ASN A 23 2.82 18.54 8.80
CA ASN A 23 4.27 18.62 8.82
C ASN A 23 4.87 19.25 7.55
N LYS A 24 4.08 19.87 6.65
CA LYS A 24 4.62 20.49 5.42
C LYS A 24 5.74 21.48 5.74
N GLY A 25 6.90 21.31 5.07
CA GLY A 25 8.07 22.17 5.29
C GLY A 25 8.80 21.94 6.62
N SER A 26 8.35 21.02 7.46
CA SER A 26 9.09 20.61 8.66
C SER A 26 10.41 19.93 8.28
N LYS A 27 11.44 20.16 9.09
CA LYS A 27 12.73 19.47 9.01
C LYS A 27 12.85 18.35 10.04
N GLU A 28 11.88 18.23 10.93
CA GLU A 28 11.86 17.18 11.95
C GLU A 28 11.50 15.83 11.32
N PRO A 29 12.20 14.75 11.67
CA PRO A 29 11.88 13.42 11.18
C PRO A 29 10.50 12.98 11.70
N VAL A 30 9.74 12.30 10.85
CA VAL A 30 8.43 11.75 11.23
C VAL A 30 8.64 10.52 12.12
N ASP A 31 8.02 10.53 13.29
CA ASP A 31 7.94 9.34 14.14
C ASP A 31 6.97 8.31 13.53
N VAL A 32 7.48 7.45 12.65
CA VAL A 32 6.68 6.43 11.96
C VAL A 32 6.01 5.47 12.95
N GLY A 33 6.70 5.11 14.03
CA GLY A 33 6.18 4.18 15.05
C GLY A 33 4.93 4.74 15.75
N ALA A 34 4.96 6.01 16.13
CA ALA A 34 3.79 6.69 16.68
C ALA A 34 2.61 6.72 15.69
N HIS A 35 2.86 6.92 14.40
CA HIS A 35 1.81 7.04 13.38
C HIS A 35 1.14 5.72 13.00
N VAL A 36 1.86 4.59 13.09
CA VAL A 36 1.31 3.25 12.80
C VAL A 36 0.75 2.55 14.03
N THR A 37 0.95 3.12 15.23
CA THR A 37 0.38 2.62 16.49
C THR A 37 -1.15 2.65 16.42
N GLY A 38 -1.80 1.50 16.69
CA GLY A 38 -3.25 1.38 16.59
C GLY A 38 -3.77 1.14 15.17
N GLY A 39 -2.89 1.03 14.18
CA GLY A 39 -3.23 0.78 12.79
C GLY A 39 -3.24 2.04 11.93
N CYS A 40 -3.78 1.90 10.73
CA CYS A 40 -3.85 2.97 9.74
C CYS A 40 -5.25 3.06 9.15
N TYR A 41 -5.59 4.23 8.59
CA TYR A 41 -6.91 4.48 8.00
C TYR A 41 -6.77 4.86 6.53
N GLY A 42 -7.56 4.19 5.69
CA GLY A 42 -7.70 4.51 4.27
C GLY A 42 -8.48 5.81 4.02
N PHE A 43 -8.90 6.02 2.77
CA PHE A 43 -9.67 7.22 2.38
C PHE A 43 -11.03 7.32 3.11
N ALA A 44 -11.66 6.16 3.36
CA ALA A 44 -12.90 6.02 4.09
C ALA A 44 -12.61 5.59 5.53
N GLY A 45 -12.06 6.49 6.36
CA GLY A 45 -11.57 6.17 7.70
C GLY A 45 -12.59 5.53 8.67
N ARG A 46 -13.90 5.61 8.40
CA ARG A 46 -14.93 4.89 9.18
C ARG A 46 -15.06 3.41 8.83
N TYR A 47 -14.70 3.01 7.61
CA TYR A 47 -14.91 1.65 7.09
C TYR A 47 -13.59 0.93 6.76
N MET A 48 -12.53 1.69 6.47
CA MET A 48 -11.23 1.18 6.06
C MET A 48 -10.20 1.43 7.15
N HIS A 49 -10.41 0.80 8.30
CA HIS A 49 -9.38 0.68 9.34
C HIS A 49 -8.56 -0.57 9.06
N TRP A 50 -7.24 -0.38 8.96
CA TRP A 50 -6.24 -1.43 8.81
C TRP A 50 -5.60 -1.65 10.18
N PRO A 51 -5.91 -2.76 10.87
CA PRO A 51 -5.34 -3.05 12.17
C PRO A 51 -3.83 -3.12 12.14
N GLU A 52 -3.20 -2.70 13.23
CA GLU A 52 -1.75 -2.68 13.43
C GLU A 52 -1.07 -4.02 13.05
N HIS A 53 -1.65 -5.15 13.45
CA HIS A 53 -1.09 -6.48 13.18
C HIS A 53 -1.13 -6.91 11.71
N LEU A 54 -1.90 -6.23 10.84
CA LEU A 54 -1.90 -6.48 9.40
C LEU A 54 -0.84 -5.67 8.64
N ILE A 55 -0.30 -4.62 9.27
CA ILE A 55 0.60 -3.66 8.62
C ILE A 55 2.02 -3.66 9.20
N VAL A 56 2.18 -3.97 10.50
CA VAL A 56 3.48 -4.01 11.17
C VAL A 56 3.63 -5.32 11.95
N GLY A 57 4.74 -6.02 11.73
CA GLY A 57 5.10 -7.26 12.40
C GLY A 57 6.23 -7.06 13.42
N ALA A 58 6.27 -7.97 14.40
CA ALA A 58 7.29 -8.02 15.46
C ALA A 58 7.51 -6.67 16.17
N THR A 59 6.41 -6.05 16.62
CA THR A 59 6.44 -4.74 17.26
C THR A 59 6.88 -4.82 18.71
N THR A 60 7.76 -3.91 19.14
CA THR A 60 8.02 -3.60 20.56
C THR A 60 7.34 -2.29 20.90
N LYS A 61 6.63 -2.24 22.04
CA LYS A 61 5.89 -1.06 22.50
C LYS A 61 6.44 -0.53 23.83
N ASN A 62 6.32 0.77 24.05
CA ASN A 62 6.63 1.38 25.34
C ASN A 62 5.47 1.18 26.35
N LYS A 63 5.63 1.69 27.58
CA LYS A 63 4.62 1.58 28.65
C LYS A 63 3.29 2.27 28.32
N THR A 64 3.30 3.28 27.43
CA THR A 64 2.10 3.99 26.98
C THR A 64 1.43 3.33 25.77
N GLY A 65 2.00 2.25 25.23
CA GLY A 65 1.43 1.48 24.13
C GLY A 65 1.85 1.94 22.73
N HIS A 66 2.77 2.91 22.61
CA HIS A 66 3.32 3.33 21.32
C HIS A 66 4.38 2.36 20.82
N ILE A 67 4.35 2.07 19.52
CA ILE A 67 5.38 1.26 18.85
C ILE A 67 6.68 2.06 18.84
N ILE A 68 7.72 1.48 19.44
CA ILE A 68 9.09 2.01 19.41
C ILE A 68 9.97 1.30 18.39
N ARG A 69 9.60 0.07 18.01
CA ARG A 69 10.32 -0.75 17.03
C ARG A 69 9.35 -1.70 16.34
N GLY A 70 9.56 -1.94 15.06
CA GLY A 70 8.96 -3.04 14.30
C GLY A 70 10.02 -3.64 13.39
N GLU A 71 9.91 -4.94 13.11
CA GLU A 71 10.92 -5.63 12.27
C GLU A 71 10.40 -5.93 10.87
N ALA A 72 9.08 -5.88 10.67
CA ALA A 72 8.46 -6.13 9.37
C ALA A 72 7.35 -5.12 9.08
N LEU A 73 7.26 -4.71 7.82
CA LEU A 73 6.15 -3.95 7.28
C LEU A 73 5.45 -4.82 6.23
N GLN A 74 4.13 -4.81 6.23
CA GLN A 74 3.32 -5.59 5.29
C GLN A 74 2.36 -4.68 4.53
N SER A 75 2.34 -4.85 3.21
CA SER A 75 1.37 -4.23 2.30
C SER A 75 0.66 -5.32 1.51
N ILE A 76 -0.67 -5.23 1.42
CA ILE A 76 -1.50 -6.22 0.73
C ILE A 76 -2.17 -5.55 -0.46
N VAL A 77 -1.93 -6.08 -1.66
CA VAL A 77 -2.63 -5.67 -2.88
C VAL A 77 -3.77 -6.66 -3.12
N GLN A 78 -5.00 -6.20 -2.93
CA GLN A 78 -6.19 -7.04 -3.15
C GLN A 78 -6.58 -7.03 -4.62
N LEU A 79 -6.61 -8.21 -5.24
CA LEU A 79 -7.07 -8.41 -6.62
C LEU A 79 -8.44 -9.06 -6.63
N MET A 80 -9.17 -8.88 -7.75
CA MET A 80 -10.37 -9.68 -8.02
C MET A 80 -9.98 -11.14 -8.29
N GLY A 81 -10.85 -12.08 -7.92
CA GLY A 81 -10.73 -13.47 -8.37
C GLY A 81 -11.06 -13.60 -9.87
N SER A 82 -10.60 -14.68 -10.52
CA SER A 82 -10.80 -14.89 -11.97
C SER A 82 -12.26 -14.84 -12.40
N LYS A 83 -13.16 -15.42 -11.60
CA LYS A 83 -14.61 -15.34 -11.81
C LYS A 83 -15.13 -13.89 -11.74
N ASN A 84 -14.79 -13.18 -10.67
CA ASN A 84 -15.25 -11.79 -10.48
C ASN A 84 -14.68 -10.87 -11.58
N LEU A 85 -13.43 -11.09 -12.00
CA LEU A 85 -12.82 -10.33 -13.08
C LEU A 85 -13.52 -10.62 -14.42
N TYR A 86 -13.85 -11.89 -14.69
CA TYR A 86 -14.61 -12.28 -15.86
C TYR A 86 -15.98 -11.59 -15.88
N GLU A 87 -16.74 -11.70 -14.80
CA GLU A 87 -18.07 -11.10 -14.66
C GLU A 87 -18.03 -9.57 -14.76
N TYR A 88 -17.01 -8.94 -14.18
CA TYR A 88 -16.83 -7.49 -14.23
C TYR A 88 -16.66 -6.95 -15.65
N TRP A 89 -15.95 -7.69 -16.51
CA TRP A 89 -15.69 -7.31 -17.90
C TRP A 89 -16.66 -7.95 -18.90
N HIS A 90 -17.60 -8.78 -18.44
CA HIS A 90 -18.57 -9.41 -19.33
C HIS A 90 -19.39 -8.33 -20.05
N ASP A 91 -19.53 -8.47 -21.37
CA ASP A 91 -20.18 -7.49 -22.27
C ASP A 91 -19.54 -6.08 -22.30
N ASP A 92 -18.33 -5.89 -21.75
CA ASP A 92 -17.61 -4.62 -21.87
C ASP A 92 -16.97 -4.49 -23.26
N TRP A 93 -17.02 -3.28 -23.82
CA TRP A 93 -16.39 -2.97 -25.10
C TRP A 93 -14.88 -3.19 -25.09
N ARG A 94 -14.19 -3.36 -23.96
CA ARG A 94 -12.74 -3.67 -23.95
C ARG A 94 -12.46 -5.12 -24.34
N VAL A 95 -13.43 -6.01 -24.18
CA VAL A 95 -13.26 -7.45 -24.45
C VAL A 95 -14.03 -7.93 -25.68
N HIS A 96 -14.80 -7.08 -26.38
CA HIS A 96 -15.62 -7.48 -27.54
C HIS A 96 -14.84 -8.19 -28.68
N ASN A 97 -13.57 -7.87 -28.87
CA ASN A 97 -12.72 -8.48 -29.91
C ASN A 97 -11.99 -9.75 -29.43
N ILE A 98 -12.22 -10.15 -28.18
CA ILE A 98 -11.60 -11.30 -27.55
C ILE A 98 -12.73 -12.25 -27.18
N ASP A 99 -12.58 -13.53 -27.47
CA ASP A 99 -13.47 -14.55 -26.92
C ASP A 99 -13.26 -14.62 -25.40
N TRP A 100 -13.94 -13.73 -24.65
CA TRP A 100 -13.68 -13.49 -23.24
C TRP A 100 -14.17 -14.67 -22.41
N THR A 101 -13.26 -15.31 -21.68
CA THR A 101 -13.55 -16.46 -20.83
C THR A 101 -12.93 -16.29 -19.45
N GLN A 102 -13.43 -17.05 -18.48
CA GLN A 102 -12.84 -17.07 -17.14
C GLN A 102 -11.37 -17.50 -17.15
N ASP A 103 -10.99 -18.41 -18.05
CA ASP A 103 -9.59 -18.86 -18.19
C ASP A 103 -8.68 -17.72 -18.65
N LYS A 104 -9.13 -16.88 -19.60
CA LYS A 104 -8.38 -15.69 -20.01
C LYS A 104 -8.26 -14.67 -18.89
N ALA A 105 -9.32 -14.49 -18.09
CA ALA A 105 -9.26 -13.65 -16.89
C ALA A 105 -8.23 -14.18 -15.88
N GLY A 106 -8.19 -15.49 -15.66
CA GLY A 106 -7.17 -16.15 -14.84
C GLY A 106 -5.75 -15.92 -15.38
N ALA A 107 -5.54 -16.16 -16.67
CA ALA A 107 -4.24 -15.95 -17.31
C ALA A 107 -3.74 -14.50 -17.20
N ILE A 108 -4.64 -13.51 -17.28
CA ILE A 108 -4.28 -12.10 -17.07
C ILE A 108 -3.86 -11.86 -15.61
N LEU A 109 -4.59 -12.40 -14.63
CA LEU A 109 -4.24 -12.27 -13.22
C LEU A 109 -2.89 -12.92 -12.92
N ASP A 110 -2.62 -14.11 -13.47
CA ASP A 110 -1.35 -14.81 -13.31
C ASP A 110 -0.21 -14.02 -13.95
N ALA A 111 -0.39 -13.53 -15.18
CA ALA A 111 0.60 -12.69 -15.84
C ALA A 111 0.88 -11.40 -15.06
N TRP A 112 -0.16 -10.75 -14.54
CA TRP A 112 0.00 -9.56 -13.71
C TRP A 112 0.75 -9.86 -12.42
N MET A 113 0.37 -10.93 -11.71
CA MET A 113 1.02 -11.34 -10.46
C MET A 113 2.49 -11.69 -10.68
N ASN A 114 2.80 -12.46 -11.72
CA ASN A 114 4.18 -12.80 -12.07
C ASN A 114 5.01 -11.55 -12.37
N ASN A 115 4.49 -10.63 -13.19
CA ASN A 115 5.18 -9.38 -13.51
C ASN A 115 5.34 -8.48 -12.27
N PHE A 116 4.33 -8.41 -11.41
CA PHE A 116 4.40 -7.65 -10.17
C PHE A 116 5.50 -8.19 -9.24
N MET A 117 5.53 -9.51 -9.03
CA MET A 117 6.55 -10.14 -8.19
C MET A 117 7.96 -9.94 -8.73
N GLN A 118 8.15 -10.04 -10.05
CA GLN A 118 9.43 -9.77 -10.69
C GLN A 118 9.87 -8.31 -10.47
N LYS A 119 8.95 -7.35 -10.65
CA LYS A 119 9.25 -5.93 -10.42
C LYS A 119 9.55 -5.59 -8.97
N VAL A 120 8.85 -6.23 -8.03
CA VAL A 120 9.15 -6.06 -6.60
C VAL A 120 10.52 -6.63 -6.28
N SER A 121 10.86 -7.84 -6.74
CA SER A 121 12.18 -8.44 -6.50
C SER A 121 13.30 -7.57 -7.06
N SER A 122 13.19 -7.15 -8.33
CA SER A 122 14.21 -6.31 -8.94
C SER A 122 14.39 -4.99 -8.21
N LYS A 123 13.29 -4.35 -7.77
CA LYS A 123 13.35 -3.08 -7.04
C LYS A 123 13.97 -3.26 -5.65
N THR A 124 13.69 -4.37 -4.98
CA THR A 124 14.30 -4.72 -3.70
C THR A 124 15.81 -4.88 -3.85
N GLU A 125 16.27 -5.66 -4.82
CA GLU A 125 17.70 -5.85 -5.10
C GLU A 125 18.42 -4.52 -5.38
N GLU A 126 17.83 -3.67 -6.23
CA GLU A 126 18.36 -2.32 -6.50
C GLU A 126 18.50 -1.46 -5.24
N LEU A 127 17.51 -1.51 -4.34
CA LEU A 127 17.53 -0.73 -3.11
C LEU A 127 18.51 -1.28 -2.07
N GLU A 128 18.65 -2.61 -1.98
CA GLU A 128 19.64 -3.26 -1.13
C GLU A 128 21.06 -2.92 -1.55
N GLU A 129 21.33 -2.80 -2.85
CA GLU A 129 22.64 -2.38 -3.34
C GLU A 129 22.94 -0.91 -3.00
N GLN A 130 21.93 -0.03 -3.08
CA GLN A 130 22.06 1.39 -2.73
C GLN A 130 22.19 1.65 -1.22
N THR A 131 21.63 0.77 -0.39
CA THR A 131 21.62 0.91 1.08
C THR A 131 22.70 0.09 1.77
N ARG A 132 23.51 -0.66 1.00
CA ARG A 132 24.67 -1.37 1.52
C ARG A 132 25.68 -0.36 2.07
N PRO A 133 26.12 -0.48 3.34
CA PRO A 133 27.10 0.42 3.94
C PRO A 133 28.49 0.30 3.31
#